data_AF-A0A9Q1AVR4-F1
#
_entry.id   AF-A0A9Q1AVR4-F1
#
_cell.length_a   1.000
_cell.length_b   1.000
_cell.length_c   1.000
_cell.angle_alpha   90.00
_cell.angle_beta   90.00
_cell.angle_gamma   90.00
#
_symmetry.space_group_name_H-M   'P 1'
#
loop_
_entity.id
_entity.type
_entity.pdbx_description
1 polymer ?
#
loop_
_entity_poly.entity_id
_entity_poly.type
_entity_poly.pdbx_seq_one_letter_code
_entity_poly.pdbx_strand_id
1 'polypeptide(L)'
;MASLKEGSGEGKYCKDWEEEKDLKSWLQPVPDKEGKAACRFCACEMLADHSHLQQHMATPEHQKSTTRASSQPLAGGRLSVLKSSDPTATTEAIVSSPDLLKTKEGDKATKTNGLGNSATPFRFSAAPTLEDIRSLQSAFTQERGWGKYHQPRNLLLALVGEVGELAELFQWREEAPEGLPGWTVSEREALSDELSDVLIYLVALADKCHVDLPTAALRKIDKNCLKYPAEKVYGSSKKYTEYQK
;
A
#
# COMPACT_ATOMS: atom_id res chain seq x y z
N MET A 1 14.93 13.49 -36.79
CA MET A 1 15.65 12.86 -35.65
C MET A 1 16.39 13.97 -34.93
N ALA A 2 15.81 14.49 -33.85
CA ALA A 2 16.45 15.48 -32.99
C ALA A 2 16.82 14.79 -31.68
N SER A 3 18.12 14.81 -31.38
CA SER A 3 18.76 14.22 -30.21
C SER A 3 18.06 14.59 -28.91
N LEU A 4 17.72 13.56 -28.13
CA LEU A 4 17.54 13.65 -26.68
C LEU A 4 18.86 14.16 -26.10
N LYS A 5 18.87 15.41 -25.62
CA LYS A 5 19.95 15.89 -24.76
C LYS A 5 19.73 15.27 -23.39
N GLU A 6 20.63 14.36 -23.02
CA GLU A 6 20.80 13.92 -21.63
C GLU A 6 21.19 15.14 -20.78
N GLY A 7 20.25 15.61 -19.97
CA GLY A 7 20.45 16.68 -19.00
C GLY A 7 20.69 16.11 -17.61
N SER A 8 21.96 16.11 -17.20
CA SER A 8 22.52 16.17 -15.84
C SER A 8 21.79 15.46 -14.69
N GLY A 9 22.42 14.39 -14.19
CA GLY A 9 22.02 13.62 -13.00
C GLY A 9 22.32 14.29 -11.65
N GLU A 10 21.68 15.43 -11.38
CA GLU A 10 21.54 15.93 -10.01
C GLU A 10 20.09 16.37 -9.83
N GLY A 11 19.38 15.79 -8.86
CA GLY A 11 17.95 16.03 -8.61
C GLY A 11 17.65 17.46 -8.16
N LYS A 12 17.73 18.40 -9.10
CA LYS A 12 17.42 19.82 -8.98
C LYS A 12 16.34 20.21 -9.99
N TYR A 13 15.45 21.09 -9.59
CA TYR A 13 14.36 21.60 -10.41
C TYR A 13 14.89 22.36 -11.63
N CYS A 14 14.54 21.87 -12.82
CA CYS A 14 14.90 22.52 -14.07
C CYS A 14 13.82 23.54 -14.48
N LYS A 15 14.21 24.79 -14.67
CA LYS A 15 13.28 25.86 -15.12
C LYS A 15 12.74 25.61 -16.52
N ASP A 16 13.45 24.87 -17.37
CA ASP A 16 13.00 24.57 -18.74
C ASP A 16 11.71 23.72 -18.74
N TRP A 17 11.44 22.97 -17.65
CA TRP A 17 10.20 22.21 -17.48
C TRP A 17 8.94 23.10 -17.38
N GLU A 18 9.11 24.38 -17.04
CA GLU A 18 7.99 25.34 -17.03
C GLU A 18 7.55 25.74 -18.44
N GLU A 19 8.32 25.40 -19.47
CA GLU A 19 7.97 25.64 -20.87
C GLU A 19 7.60 24.36 -21.63
N GLU A 20 7.81 23.18 -21.02
CA GLU A 20 7.41 21.90 -21.60
C GLU A 20 5.89 21.73 -21.61
N LYS A 21 5.35 21.36 -22.77
CA LYS A 21 3.90 21.26 -23.02
C LYS A 21 3.16 20.41 -21.98
N ASP A 22 3.79 19.33 -21.54
CA ASP A 22 3.16 18.32 -20.67
C ASP A 22 3.36 18.62 -19.17
N LEU A 23 4.25 19.53 -18.81
CA LEU A 23 4.61 19.86 -17.42
C LEU A 23 4.19 21.28 -17.01
N LYS A 24 4.25 22.25 -17.93
CA LYS A 24 3.96 23.68 -17.71
C LYS A 24 2.62 23.95 -17.02
N SER A 25 1.61 23.16 -17.33
CA SER A 25 0.24 23.41 -16.87
C SER A 25 0.05 23.15 -15.36
N TRP A 26 0.91 22.34 -14.75
CA TRP A 26 0.74 21.88 -13.37
C TRP A 26 1.99 21.95 -12.51
N LEU A 27 3.19 21.99 -13.08
CA LEU A 27 4.44 21.96 -12.34
C LEU A 27 4.83 23.36 -11.83
N GLN A 28 5.39 23.42 -10.62
CA GLN A 28 5.97 24.63 -10.04
C GLN A 28 7.14 24.30 -9.11
N PRO A 29 8.10 25.23 -8.88
CA PRO A 29 9.19 25.02 -7.93
C PRO A 29 8.70 25.15 -6.49
N VAL A 30 9.40 24.50 -5.56
CA VAL A 30 9.20 24.70 -4.12
C VAL A 30 10.22 25.72 -3.60
N PRO A 31 9.81 26.80 -2.92
CA PRO A 31 10.72 27.77 -2.33
C PRO A 31 11.74 27.08 -1.42
N ASP A 32 13.00 27.48 -1.51
CA ASP A 32 14.11 27.01 -0.67
C ASP A 32 14.40 25.50 -0.73
N LYS A 33 13.83 24.76 -1.70
CA LYS A 33 14.09 23.33 -1.90
C LYS A 33 14.43 23.04 -3.36
N GLU A 34 15.70 23.18 -3.72
CA GLU A 34 16.17 22.98 -5.11
C GLU A 34 15.84 21.59 -5.67
N GLY A 35 15.78 20.54 -4.84
CA GLY A 35 15.47 19.17 -5.29
C GLY A 35 14.00 18.76 -5.22
N LYS A 36 13.09 19.73 -5.06
CA LYS A 36 11.65 19.47 -4.98
C LYS A 36 10.88 20.27 -6.02
N ALA A 37 9.85 19.62 -6.55
CA ALA A 37 8.83 20.22 -7.39
C ALA A 37 7.47 20.07 -6.72
N ALA A 38 6.52 20.93 -7.04
CA ALA A 38 5.15 20.82 -6.57
C ALA A 38 4.16 20.78 -7.74
N CYS A 39 3.05 20.06 -7.54
CA CYS A 39 1.94 20.04 -8.47
C CYS A 39 0.83 21.00 -8.01
N ARG A 40 0.42 21.91 -8.90
CA ARG A 40 -0.65 22.90 -8.68
C ARG A 40 -2.04 22.27 -8.56
N PHE A 41 -2.26 21.12 -9.22
CA PHE A 41 -3.56 20.46 -9.22
C PHE A 41 -3.76 19.56 -7.99
N CYS A 42 -2.71 18.87 -7.57
CA CYS A 42 -2.76 17.89 -6.48
C CYS A 42 -2.29 18.48 -5.14
N ALA A 43 -1.67 19.67 -5.14
CA ALA A 43 -1.07 20.28 -3.96
C ALA A 43 -0.07 19.35 -3.23
N CYS A 44 0.73 18.60 -3.99
CA CYS A 44 1.74 17.68 -3.46
C CYS A 44 3.17 18.10 -3.86
N GLU A 45 4.15 17.81 -3.01
CA GLU A 45 5.59 17.96 -3.28
C GLU A 45 6.17 16.62 -3.74
N MET A 46 7.02 16.63 -4.77
CA MET A 46 7.71 15.46 -5.32
C MET A 46 9.18 15.77 -5.58
N LEU A 47 9.98 14.73 -5.87
CA LEU A 47 11.37 14.93 -6.27
C LEU A 47 11.43 15.59 -7.64
N ALA A 48 12.35 16.54 -7.76
CA ALA A 48 12.59 17.27 -9.00
C ALA A 48 13.47 16.44 -9.95
N ASP A 49 12.91 15.33 -10.45
CA ASP A 49 13.51 14.49 -11.49
C ASP A 49 12.45 13.93 -12.43
N HIS A 50 12.83 13.72 -13.68
CA HIS A 50 11.90 13.35 -14.75
C HIS A 50 11.13 12.05 -14.48
N SER A 51 11.74 11.08 -13.78
CA SER A 51 11.10 9.82 -13.43
C SER A 51 9.94 10.04 -12.45
N HIS A 52 10.16 10.81 -11.38
CA HIS A 52 9.10 11.13 -10.41
C HIS A 52 8.01 12.02 -11.00
N LEU A 53 8.36 12.96 -11.89
CA LEU A 53 7.38 13.78 -12.59
C LEU A 53 6.47 12.93 -13.50
N GLN A 54 7.03 11.99 -14.26
CA GLN A 54 6.27 11.08 -15.10
C GLN A 54 5.38 10.12 -14.28
N GLN A 55 5.92 9.58 -13.18
CA GLN A 55 5.16 8.73 -12.27
C GLN A 55 3.99 9.49 -11.63
N HIS A 56 4.20 10.73 -11.21
CA HIS A 56 3.14 11.58 -10.67
C HIS A 56 2.05 11.85 -11.71
N MET A 57 2.43 12.23 -12.93
CA MET A 57 1.49 12.50 -14.02
C MET A 57 0.62 11.28 -14.36
N ALA A 58 1.15 10.07 -14.19
CA ALA A 58 0.44 8.82 -14.41
C ALA A 58 -0.53 8.44 -13.27
N THR A 59 -0.55 9.15 -12.14
CA THR A 59 -1.43 8.83 -11.02
C THR A 59 -2.91 9.14 -11.35
N PRO A 60 -3.86 8.27 -10.93
CA PRO A 60 -5.29 8.52 -11.13
C PRO A 60 -5.76 9.85 -10.51
N GLU A 61 -5.19 10.25 -9.38
CA GLU A 61 -5.48 11.50 -8.67
C GLU A 61 -5.07 12.72 -9.51
N HIS A 62 -3.90 12.65 -10.16
CA HIS A 62 -3.44 13.67 -11.08
C HIS A 62 -4.36 13.75 -12.30
N GLN A 63 -4.66 12.62 -12.94
CA GLN A 63 -5.54 12.56 -14.12
C GLN A 63 -6.98 13.05 -13.84
N LYS A 64 -7.52 12.77 -12.66
CA LYS A 64 -8.82 13.32 -12.21
C LYS A 64 -8.74 14.82 -11.93
N SER A 65 -7.62 15.30 -11.40
CA SER A 65 -7.45 16.73 -11.09
C SER A 65 -7.20 17.58 -12.34
N THR A 66 -6.47 17.06 -13.33
CA THR A 66 -6.25 17.73 -14.63
C THR A 66 -7.54 17.83 -15.44
N THR A 67 -8.36 16.77 -15.46
CA THR A 67 -9.68 16.76 -16.11
C THR A 67 -10.63 17.74 -15.44
N ARG A 68 -10.65 17.81 -14.09
CA ARG A 68 -11.44 18.81 -13.34
C ARG A 68 -10.98 20.23 -13.62
N ALA A 69 -9.67 20.50 -13.63
CA ALA A 69 -9.10 21.82 -13.92
C ALA A 69 -9.38 22.29 -15.37
N SER A 70 -9.49 21.36 -16.33
CA SER A 70 -9.82 21.67 -17.73
C SER A 70 -11.31 22.00 -17.95
N SER A 71 -12.17 21.80 -16.94
CA SER A 71 -13.63 21.90 -17.06
C SER A 71 -14.28 23.08 -16.29
N GLN A 72 -13.48 23.96 -15.65
CA GLN A 72 -13.99 25.14 -14.95
C GLN A 72 -13.55 26.46 -15.62
N PRO A 73 -14.47 27.39 -15.94
CA PRO A 73 -14.11 28.77 -16.27
C PRO A 73 -13.74 29.54 -15.00
N LEU A 74 -12.71 30.38 -15.09
CA LEU A 74 -12.32 31.34 -14.07
C LEU A 74 -13.46 32.32 -13.76
N ALA A 75 -14.01 32.26 -12.55
CA ALA A 75 -14.88 33.30 -12.00
C ALA A 75 -14.44 33.62 -10.56
N GLY A 76 -13.88 34.80 -10.38
CA GLY A 76 -13.56 35.37 -9.07
C GLY A 76 -14.82 35.80 -8.32
N GLY A 77 -14.75 35.82 -6.99
CA GLY A 77 -15.85 36.34 -6.18
C GLY A 77 -15.73 36.09 -4.68
N ARG A 78 -15.19 37.09 -3.99
CA ARG A 78 -15.47 37.57 -2.61
C ARG A 78 -15.63 36.58 -1.44
N LEU A 79 -14.77 36.83 -0.46
CA LEU A 79 -14.89 36.51 0.96
C LEU A 79 -16.12 37.23 1.58
N SER A 80 -16.96 36.50 2.30
CA SER A 80 -17.86 37.06 3.30
C SER A 80 -17.84 36.21 4.57
N VAL A 81 -17.41 36.88 5.63
CA VAL A 81 -17.34 36.44 7.04
C VAL A 81 -18.75 36.45 7.63
N LEU A 82 -19.16 35.36 8.28
CA LEU A 82 -20.17 35.41 9.35
C LEU A 82 -19.80 34.45 10.49
N LYS A 83 -19.70 35.04 11.69
CA LYS A 83 -19.71 34.42 13.04
C LYS A 83 -21.08 33.71 13.22
N SER A 84 -21.30 32.73 14.10
CA SER A 84 -20.93 32.62 15.52
C SER A 84 -21.32 31.26 16.14
N SER A 85 -20.69 30.97 17.29
CA SER A 85 -21.18 30.31 18.53
C SER A 85 -21.34 28.78 18.63
N ASP A 86 -20.43 28.19 19.44
CA ASP A 86 -20.50 26.97 20.29
C ASP A 86 -21.64 27.02 21.35
N PRO A 87 -21.84 26.06 22.31
CA PRO A 87 -21.16 24.75 22.59
C PRO A 87 -22.08 23.57 23.00
N THR A 88 -21.46 22.40 23.31
CA THR A 88 -21.84 21.34 24.29
C THR A 88 -23.11 20.50 24.02
N ALA A 89 -23.26 19.22 24.39
CA ALA A 89 -22.44 18.11 24.88
C ALA A 89 -23.35 16.85 24.97
N THR A 90 -22.75 15.67 25.11
CA THR A 90 -23.29 14.48 25.81
C THR A 90 -24.11 13.43 25.03
N THR A 91 -23.41 12.34 24.69
CA THR A 91 -23.67 10.90 24.98
C THR A 91 -25.07 10.24 24.88
N GLU A 92 -25.09 9.10 24.16
CA GLU A 92 -25.73 7.78 24.41
C GLU A 92 -26.74 7.19 23.39
N ALA A 93 -26.68 5.85 23.29
CA ALA A 93 -27.58 4.86 22.68
C ALA A 93 -27.51 4.67 21.14
N ILE A 94 -27.05 3.52 20.59
CA ILE A 94 -27.57 2.14 20.59
C ILE A 94 -28.61 1.88 19.46
N VAL A 95 -28.32 0.83 18.67
CA VAL A 95 -29.04 0.00 17.66
C VAL A 95 -29.33 0.50 16.23
N SER A 96 -28.93 -0.40 15.31
CA SER A 96 -29.58 -0.89 14.08
C SER A 96 -29.74 0.00 12.84
N SER A 97 -29.19 -0.53 11.75
CA SER A 97 -29.38 -0.17 10.33
C SER A 97 -30.85 -0.01 9.92
N PRO A 98 -31.11 0.67 8.78
CA PRO A 98 -31.29 -0.13 7.55
C PRO A 98 -30.75 0.51 6.25
N ASP A 99 -30.32 -0.42 5.39
CA ASP A 99 -30.33 -0.47 3.92
C ASP A 99 -30.90 0.73 3.12
N LEU A 100 -30.10 1.27 2.18
CA LEU A 100 -30.61 1.88 0.95
C LEU A 100 -29.56 1.96 -0.18
N LEU A 101 -29.65 0.93 -1.03
CA LEU A 101 -29.45 0.89 -2.49
C LEU A 101 -28.07 1.22 -3.13
N LYS A 102 -27.48 0.17 -3.74
CA LYS A 102 -27.34 -0.06 -5.21
C LYS A 102 -27.06 1.20 -6.05
N THR A 103 -26.04 1.32 -6.90
CA THR A 103 -25.28 0.37 -7.73
C THR A 103 -24.24 1.21 -8.47
N LYS A 104 -23.08 0.66 -8.83
CA LYS A 104 -22.64 0.54 -10.23
C LYS A 104 -21.38 -0.34 -10.34
N GLU A 105 -21.54 -1.36 -11.18
CA GLU A 105 -20.51 -2.27 -11.65
C GLU A 105 -19.36 -1.53 -12.34
N GLY A 106 -18.16 -2.14 -12.27
CA GLY A 106 -17.12 -1.93 -13.27
C GLY A 106 -15.74 -1.61 -12.71
N ASP A 107 -15.05 -2.59 -12.15
CA ASP A 107 -13.80 -3.04 -12.77
C ASP A 107 -13.42 -4.43 -12.26
N LYS A 108 -13.35 -5.38 -13.20
CA LYS A 108 -12.86 -6.73 -12.95
C LYS A 108 -11.37 -6.64 -12.60
N ALA A 109 -11.06 -6.53 -11.31
CA ALA A 109 -9.81 -7.05 -10.80
C ALA A 109 -9.72 -8.50 -11.28
N THR A 110 -8.70 -8.80 -12.09
CA THR A 110 -8.48 -10.14 -12.63
C THR A 110 -8.20 -11.06 -11.45
N LYS A 111 -9.23 -11.79 -11.00
CA LYS A 111 -9.13 -12.86 -10.01
C LYS A 111 -8.20 -13.92 -10.58
N THR A 112 -6.93 -13.85 -10.24
CA THR A 112 -5.94 -14.91 -10.49
C THR A 112 -5.70 -15.73 -9.23
N ASN A 113 -6.74 -15.93 -8.41
CA ASN A 113 -6.70 -16.91 -7.33
C ASN A 113 -6.90 -18.31 -7.94
N GLY A 114 -5.81 -18.80 -8.54
CA GLY A 114 -5.49 -20.21 -8.74
C GLY A 114 -6.47 -21.02 -9.57
N LEU A 115 -6.21 -21.11 -10.87
CA LEU A 115 -6.46 -22.32 -11.66
C LEU A 115 -5.51 -22.34 -12.88
N GLY A 116 -4.80 -23.46 -13.05
CA GLY A 116 -4.34 -23.91 -14.36
C GLY A 116 -2.86 -24.22 -14.45
N ASN A 117 -2.57 -25.32 -15.13
CA ASN A 117 -1.30 -25.70 -15.76
C ASN A 117 -0.75 -24.59 -16.69
N SER A 118 -0.48 -23.41 -16.16
CA SER A 118 0.22 -22.36 -16.90
C SER A 118 1.71 -22.65 -16.85
N ALA A 119 2.38 -22.66 -18.00
CA ALA A 119 3.83 -22.78 -18.08
C ALA A 119 4.57 -21.60 -17.41
N THR A 120 3.84 -20.55 -16.99
CA THR A 120 4.39 -19.39 -16.28
C THR A 120 4.43 -19.66 -14.77
N PRO A 121 5.61 -19.53 -14.12
CA PRO A 121 5.73 -19.63 -12.67
C PRO A 121 4.85 -18.61 -11.96
N PHE A 122 4.26 -19.00 -10.82
CA PHE A 122 3.52 -18.09 -9.96
C PHE A 122 4.41 -16.93 -9.48
N ARG A 123 3.85 -15.72 -9.45
CA ARG A 123 4.49 -14.50 -8.94
C ARG A 123 3.45 -13.61 -8.27
N PHE A 124 3.86 -12.87 -7.25
CA PHE A 124 3.03 -11.80 -6.68
C PHE A 124 2.96 -10.59 -7.62
N SER A 125 1.89 -9.81 -7.49
CA SER A 125 1.79 -8.48 -8.08
C SER A 125 2.93 -7.58 -7.58
N ALA A 126 3.40 -6.66 -8.43
CA ALA A 126 4.47 -5.73 -8.07
C ALA A 126 4.03 -4.67 -7.01
N ALA A 127 2.73 -4.44 -6.89
CA ALA A 127 2.11 -3.53 -5.94
C ALA A 127 0.84 -4.19 -5.34
N PRO A 128 0.41 -3.78 -4.13
CA PRO A 128 1.05 -2.79 -3.25
C PRO A 128 2.36 -3.30 -2.61
N THR A 129 3.28 -2.38 -2.31
CA THR A 129 4.46 -2.66 -1.48
C THR A 129 4.09 -2.68 0.02
N LEU A 130 5.02 -3.11 0.89
CA LEU A 130 4.81 -3.02 2.34
C LEU A 130 4.61 -1.58 2.82
N GLU A 131 5.25 -0.61 2.17
CA GLU A 131 5.08 0.82 2.49
C GLU A 131 3.71 1.34 2.06
N ASP A 132 3.19 0.86 0.92
CA ASP A 132 1.83 1.18 0.48
C ASP A 132 0.80 0.62 1.47
N ILE A 133 0.96 -0.64 1.89
CA ILE A 133 0.09 -1.27 2.90
C ILE A 133 0.17 -0.51 4.23
N ARG A 134 1.37 -0.16 4.70
CA ARG A 134 1.58 0.63 5.92
C ARG A 134 0.83 1.96 5.85
N SER A 135 0.97 2.67 4.72
CA SER A 135 0.32 3.96 4.49
C SER A 135 -1.21 3.85 4.45
N LEU A 136 -1.74 2.86 3.72
CA LEU A 136 -3.18 2.60 3.62
C LEU A 136 -3.80 2.25 4.99
N GLN A 137 -3.13 1.36 5.74
CA GLN A 137 -3.58 0.94 7.07
C GLN A 137 -3.54 2.10 8.07
N SER A 138 -2.49 2.92 8.01
CA SER A 138 -2.36 4.09 8.87
C SER A 138 -3.45 5.11 8.58
N ALA A 139 -3.73 5.40 7.31
CA ALA A 139 -4.82 6.28 6.91
C ALA A 139 -6.19 5.76 7.38
N PHE A 140 -6.47 4.47 7.17
CA PHE A 140 -7.69 3.81 7.62
C PHE A 140 -7.89 3.94 9.14
N THR A 141 -6.82 3.73 9.91
CA THR A 141 -6.81 3.84 11.37
C THR A 141 -7.04 5.27 11.85
N GLN A 142 -6.40 6.24 11.19
CA GLN A 142 -6.50 7.67 11.53
C GLN A 142 -7.89 8.21 11.28
N GLU A 143 -8.49 7.91 10.12
CA GLU A 143 -9.86 8.31 9.76
C GLU A 143 -10.88 7.87 10.83
N ARG A 144 -10.65 6.72 11.46
CA ARG A 144 -11.54 6.14 12.48
C ARG A 144 -11.18 6.54 13.91
N GLY A 145 -10.08 7.28 14.11
CA GLY A 145 -9.57 7.61 15.45
C GLY A 145 -9.16 6.38 16.26
N TRP A 146 -8.80 5.29 15.60
CA TRP A 146 -8.48 4.00 16.24
C TRP A 146 -7.04 3.91 16.74
N GLY A 147 -6.23 4.96 16.54
CA GLY A 147 -4.84 5.00 16.98
C GLY A 147 -4.64 4.69 18.47
N LYS A 148 -5.62 5.00 19.33
CA LYS A 148 -5.60 4.66 20.76
C LYS A 148 -5.65 3.14 21.04
N TYR A 149 -6.30 2.37 20.18
CA TYR A 149 -6.43 0.92 20.32
C TYR A 149 -5.26 0.16 19.68
N HIS A 150 -4.57 0.78 18.72
CA HIS A 150 -3.39 0.23 18.04
C HIS A 150 -2.10 0.40 18.86
N GLN A 151 -2.11 -0.11 20.09
CA GLN A 151 -0.90 -0.27 20.90
C GLN A 151 -0.19 -1.58 20.51
N PRO A 152 1.15 -1.68 20.62
CA PRO A 152 1.90 -2.87 20.18
C PRO A 152 1.35 -4.20 20.71
N ARG A 153 1.00 -4.26 22.01
CA ARG A 153 0.41 -5.47 22.60
C ARG A 153 -0.93 -5.85 21.97
N ASN A 154 -1.78 -4.86 21.70
CA ASN A 154 -3.11 -5.12 21.14
C ASN A 154 -3.00 -5.59 19.69
N LEU A 155 -2.11 -4.98 18.91
CA LEU A 155 -1.83 -5.41 17.54
C LEU A 155 -1.24 -6.82 17.49
N LEU A 156 -0.35 -7.17 18.43
CA LEU A 156 0.15 -8.53 18.56
C LEU A 156 -0.96 -9.54 18.88
N LEU A 157 -1.88 -9.20 19.78
CA LEU A 157 -3.00 -10.08 20.11
C LEU A 157 -3.98 -10.24 18.95
N ALA A 158 -4.26 -9.17 18.21
CA ALA A 158 -5.05 -9.24 16.98
C ALA A 158 -4.38 -10.15 15.95
N LEU A 159 -3.07 -9.95 15.69
CA LEU A 159 -2.28 -10.82 14.81
C LEU A 159 -2.37 -12.29 15.20
N VAL A 160 -2.31 -12.62 16.49
CA VAL A 160 -2.47 -14.01 16.96
C VAL A 160 -3.87 -14.56 16.67
N GLY A 161 -4.90 -13.71 16.78
CA GLY A 161 -6.27 -14.05 16.38
C GLY A 161 -6.35 -14.46 14.92
N GLU A 162 -5.86 -13.61 14.02
CA GLU A 162 -5.91 -13.87 12.56
C GLU A 162 -5.06 -15.11 12.16
N VAL A 163 -3.95 -15.35 12.86
CA VAL A 163 -3.18 -16.60 12.67
C VAL A 163 -4.01 -17.82 13.08
N GLY A 164 -4.86 -17.69 14.11
CA GLY A 164 -5.84 -18.70 14.51
C GLY A 164 -6.88 -18.94 13.43
N GLU A 165 -7.51 -17.89 12.91
CA GLU A 165 -8.52 -17.97 11.84
C GLU A 165 -7.93 -18.59 10.56
N LEU A 166 -6.71 -18.18 10.18
CA LEU A 166 -5.95 -18.83 9.11
C LEU A 166 -5.72 -20.33 9.36
N ALA A 167 -5.40 -20.72 10.59
CA ALA A 167 -5.19 -22.12 10.95
C ALA A 167 -6.49 -22.94 10.90
N GLU A 168 -7.64 -22.34 11.22
CA GLU A 168 -8.94 -23.00 11.16
C GLU A 168 -9.31 -23.48 9.74
N LEU A 169 -8.83 -22.78 8.70
CA LEU A 169 -9.03 -23.20 7.31
C LEU A 169 -8.36 -24.54 6.96
N PHE A 170 -7.29 -24.88 7.69
CA PHE A 170 -6.48 -26.08 7.47
C PHE A 170 -6.71 -27.18 8.52
N GLN A 171 -7.30 -26.87 9.68
CA GLN A 171 -7.31 -27.76 10.85
C GLN A 171 -7.89 -29.17 10.60
N TRP A 172 -8.83 -29.32 9.67
CA TRP A 172 -9.48 -30.59 9.33
C TRP A 172 -9.14 -31.10 7.92
N ARG A 173 -8.14 -30.49 7.27
CA ARG A 173 -7.66 -30.95 5.97
C ARG A 173 -6.64 -32.07 6.17
N GLU A 174 -6.63 -33.03 5.25
CA GLU A 174 -5.53 -33.98 5.12
C GLU A 174 -4.31 -33.27 4.49
N GLU A 175 -3.50 -33.97 3.70
CA GLU A 175 -2.42 -33.32 2.96
C GLU A 175 -2.96 -32.21 2.05
N ALA A 176 -2.35 -31.03 2.15
CA ALA A 176 -2.68 -29.85 1.35
C ALA A 176 -1.62 -29.68 0.25
N PRO A 177 -1.80 -30.30 -0.94
CA PRO A 177 -0.84 -30.18 -2.03
C PRO A 177 -0.71 -28.75 -2.53
N GLU A 178 0.43 -28.45 -3.17
CA GLU A 178 0.71 -27.14 -3.76
C GLU A 178 -0.44 -26.69 -4.68
N GLY A 179 -0.82 -25.42 -4.55
CA GLY A 179 -1.92 -24.84 -5.32
C GLY A 179 -3.32 -25.24 -4.84
N LEU A 180 -3.43 -26.12 -3.84
CA LEU A 180 -4.67 -26.52 -3.17
C LEU A 180 -5.75 -27.05 -4.14
N PRO A 181 -5.43 -28.02 -5.03
CA PRO A 181 -6.43 -28.64 -5.90
C PRO A 181 -7.59 -29.19 -5.08
N GLY A 182 -8.82 -28.86 -5.47
CA GLY A 182 -10.04 -29.26 -4.74
C GLY A 182 -10.62 -28.19 -3.82
N TRP A 183 -9.90 -27.10 -3.53
CA TRP A 183 -10.47 -25.96 -2.83
C TRP A 183 -11.42 -25.18 -3.74
N THR A 184 -12.62 -24.93 -3.23
CA THR A 184 -13.66 -24.10 -3.84
C THR A 184 -13.22 -22.64 -3.93
N VAL A 185 -13.93 -21.86 -4.75
CA VAL A 185 -13.67 -20.41 -4.88
C VAL A 185 -13.81 -19.71 -3.53
N SER A 186 -14.85 -20.04 -2.75
CA SER A 186 -15.09 -19.43 -1.45
C SER A 186 -14.00 -19.76 -0.43
N GLU A 187 -13.48 -20.99 -0.41
CA GLU A 187 -12.38 -21.36 0.49
C GLU A 187 -11.07 -20.66 0.13
N ARG A 188 -10.84 -20.41 -1.17
CA ARG A 188 -9.67 -19.63 -1.64
C ARG A 188 -9.81 -18.15 -1.34
N GLU A 189 -11.03 -17.61 -1.37
CA GLU A 189 -11.31 -16.24 -0.93
C GLU A 189 -11.06 -16.10 0.57
N ALA A 190 -11.61 -16.99 1.40
CA ALA A 190 -11.33 -17.01 2.84
C ALA A 190 -9.82 -17.12 3.13
N LEU A 191 -9.09 -18.02 2.46
CA LEU A 191 -7.64 -18.10 2.60
C LEU A 191 -6.92 -16.80 2.25
N SER A 192 -7.38 -16.12 1.20
CA SER A 192 -6.82 -14.84 0.77
C SER A 192 -7.07 -13.75 1.81
N ASP A 193 -8.23 -13.74 2.44
CA ASP A 193 -8.62 -12.77 3.46
C ASP A 193 -7.77 -12.98 4.73
N GLU A 194 -7.72 -14.20 5.26
CA GLU A 194 -6.94 -14.49 6.49
C GLU A 194 -5.43 -14.26 6.32
N LEU A 195 -4.86 -14.61 5.16
CA LEU A 195 -3.47 -14.29 4.85
C LEU A 195 -3.23 -12.76 4.80
N SER A 196 -4.22 -12.01 4.32
CA SER A 196 -4.15 -10.56 4.23
C SER A 196 -4.25 -9.92 5.62
N ASP A 197 -5.13 -10.40 6.48
CA ASP A 197 -5.31 -9.86 7.84
C ASP A 197 -4.04 -10.08 8.69
N VAL A 198 -3.43 -11.27 8.60
CA VAL A 198 -2.10 -11.53 9.21
C VAL A 198 -1.06 -10.53 8.73
N LEU A 199 -0.99 -10.27 7.42
CA LEU A 199 -0.04 -9.31 6.84
C LEU A 199 -0.31 -7.89 7.33
N ILE A 200 -1.58 -7.46 7.34
CA ILE A 200 -2.00 -6.11 7.72
C ILE A 200 -1.63 -5.82 9.18
N TYR A 201 -1.94 -6.74 10.11
CA TYR A 201 -1.57 -6.54 11.51
C TYR A 201 -0.07 -6.64 11.76
N LEU A 202 0.65 -7.48 11.02
CA LEU A 202 2.11 -7.55 11.12
C LEU A 202 2.75 -6.22 10.68
N VAL A 203 2.29 -5.64 9.57
CA VAL A 203 2.76 -4.33 9.09
C VAL A 203 2.42 -3.23 10.09
N ALA A 204 1.19 -3.21 10.61
CA ALA A 204 0.76 -2.24 11.62
C ALA A 204 1.59 -2.34 12.91
N LEU A 205 1.90 -3.56 13.36
CA LEU A 205 2.75 -3.80 14.52
C LEU A 205 4.17 -3.28 14.28
N ALA A 206 4.74 -3.55 13.10
CA ALA A 206 6.06 -3.04 12.72
C ALA A 206 6.10 -1.51 12.69
N ASP A 207 5.07 -0.85 12.13
CA ASP A 207 4.91 0.61 12.14
C ASP A 207 4.92 1.17 13.56
N LYS A 208 4.10 0.59 14.46
CA LYS A 208 4.04 1.01 15.87
C LYS A 208 5.31 0.73 16.67
N CYS A 209 6.10 -0.25 16.25
CA CYS A 209 7.39 -0.55 16.87
C CYS A 209 8.57 0.15 16.20
N HIS A 210 8.34 0.97 15.16
CA HIS A 210 9.37 1.63 14.36
C HIS A 210 10.40 0.66 13.78
N VAL A 211 9.92 -0.49 13.31
CA VAL A 211 10.74 -1.51 12.64
C VAL A 211 10.58 -1.36 11.13
N ASP A 212 11.68 -1.05 10.45
CA ASP A 212 11.78 -1.20 8.99
C ASP A 212 11.69 -2.70 8.64
N LEU A 213 10.47 -3.15 8.38
CA LEU A 213 10.13 -4.55 8.17
C LEU A 213 10.78 -5.14 6.90
N PRO A 214 10.77 -4.48 5.72
CA PRO A 214 11.53 -4.97 4.55
C PRO A 214 13.01 -5.22 4.87
N THR A 215 13.70 -4.24 5.45
CA THR A 215 15.13 -4.39 5.76
C THR A 215 15.36 -5.43 6.85
N ALA A 216 14.47 -5.53 7.86
CA ALA A 216 14.54 -6.57 8.88
C ALA A 216 14.39 -7.98 8.31
N ALA A 217 13.50 -8.17 7.35
CA ALA A 217 13.31 -9.45 6.66
C ALA A 217 14.55 -9.85 5.86
N LEU A 218 15.16 -8.93 5.09
CA LEU A 218 16.40 -9.18 4.36
C LEU A 218 17.53 -9.62 5.29
N ARG A 219 17.78 -8.88 6.38
CA ARG A 219 18.77 -9.26 7.39
C ARG A 219 18.48 -10.62 8.02
N LYS A 220 17.21 -11.00 8.17
CA LYS A 220 16.82 -12.29 8.73
C LYS A 220 17.07 -13.44 7.75
N ILE A 221 16.87 -13.21 6.45
CA ILE A 221 17.19 -14.15 5.38
C ILE A 221 18.70 -14.42 5.36
N ASP A 222 19.53 -13.37 5.39
CA ASP A 222 21.00 -13.54 5.45
C ASP A 222 21.45 -14.39 6.64
N LYS A 223 20.88 -14.11 7.82
CA LYS A 223 21.10 -14.92 9.03
C LYS A 223 20.64 -16.37 8.86
N ASN A 224 19.55 -16.61 8.13
CA ASN A 224 19.06 -17.97 7.85
C ASN A 224 20.00 -18.71 6.90
N CYS A 225 20.52 -18.06 5.86
CA CYS A 225 21.49 -18.66 4.94
C CYS A 225 22.76 -19.12 5.66
N LEU A 226 23.27 -18.31 6.60
CA LEU A 226 24.41 -18.69 7.45
C LEU A 226 24.07 -19.85 8.40
N LYS A 227 22.84 -19.85 8.95
CA LYS A 227 22.38 -20.85 9.91
C LYS A 227 22.06 -22.20 9.25
N TYR A 228 21.65 -22.21 7.99
CA TYR A 228 21.28 -23.41 7.22
C TYR A 228 21.99 -23.41 5.86
N PRO A 229 23.30 -23.70 5.81
CA PRO A 229 24.05 -23.75 4.55
C PRO A 229 23.53 -24.84 3.62
N ALA A 230 23.26 -24.53 2.35
CA ALA A 230 22.63 -25.44 1.39
C ALA A 230 23.32 -26.81 1.31
N GLU A 231 24.65 -26.82 1.28
CA GLU A 231 25.48 -28.05 1.23
C GLU A 231 25.26 -28.99 2.42
N LYS A 232 24.83 -28.46 3.57
CA LYS A 232 24.62 -29.22 4.81
C LYS A 232 23.18 -29.66 5.01
N VAL A 233 22.22 -28.97 4.40
CA VAL A 233 20.78 -29.13 4.67
C VAL A 233 19.98 -29.57 3.45
N TYR A 234 20.61 -29.77 2.30
CA TYR A 234 19.92 -30.22 1.09
C TYR A 234 19.14 -31.52 1.35
N GLY A 235 17.81 -31.48 1.15
CA GLY A 235 16.91 -32.60 1.40
C GLY A 235 16.70 -32.96 2.87
N SER A 236 17.12 -32.12 3.83
CA SER A 236 16.99 -32.38 5.26
C SER A 236 16.33 -31.21 6.01
N SER A 237 15.27 -31.50 6.76
CA SER A 237 14.57 -30.54 7.63
C SER A 237 15.08 -30.54 9.07
N LYS A 238 16.17 -31.26 9.37
CA LYS A 238 16.72 -31.33 10.72
C LYS A 238 17.13 -29.94 11.21
N LYS A 239 17.10 -29.76 12.53
CA LYS A 239 17.45 -28.49 13.15
C LYS A 239 18.95 -28.25 13.00
N TYR A 240 19.36 -26.98 12.85
CA TYR A 240 20.77 -26.60 12.65
C TYR A 240 21.74 -27.15 13.71
N THR A 241 21.25 -27.41 14.92
CA THR A 241 21.98 -28.04 16.02
C THR A 241 22.42 -29.47 15.74
N GLU A 242 21.86 -30.12 14.73
CA GLU A 242 22.14 -31.52 14.36
C GLU A 242 23.14 -31.66 13.21
N TYR A 243 23.55 -30.54 12.57
CA TYR A 243 24.52 -30.56 11.44
C TYR A 243 25.95 -30.17 11.84
N GLN A 244 26.18 -29.82 13.11
CA GLN A 244 27.53 -29.63 13.65
C GLN A 244 28.04 -30.98 14.14
N LYS A 245 28.80 -31.68 13.27
CA LYS A 245 29.70 -32.76 13.67
C LYS A 245 31.14 -32.26 13.59
#